data_AF-A0A3D4RT96-F1
#
_entry.id   AF-A0A3D4RT96-F1
#
_cell.length_a   1.000
_cell.length_b   1.000
_cell.length_c   1.000
_cell.angle_alpha   90.00
_cell.angle_beta   90.00
_cell.angle_gamma   90.00
#
_symmetry.space_group_name_H-M   'P 1'
#
loop_
_entity.id
_entity.type
_entity.pdbx_description
1 polymer ?
#
loop_
_entity_poly.entity_id
_entity_poly.type
_entity_poly.pdbx_seq_one_letter_code
_entity_poly.pdbx_strand_id
1 'polypeptide(L)'
;MSVRRSRRLADASWRSLMAFVGRIVEHDATGDVEKLKLRAIFCTWRHNRGDADMTTSKGREVNPEAVRYYREKLGMTQEDLAEKSKLGRKTIQRYESKGDRQTPNATSLNKLTEALQVRQEDLMKPPSTEDIKRLLNRVELKTDIAGPARTALTVMQLHYGLLEEAILDLAPLAFLILAEKSLQERNAALNETKQEIEAVTENVHQRHPYMRDTYFSDKDWIATERKSLDDREVYEQYIDDEQREMSPFVDFLEKELKALGLFQKHPIEFFSDYKTAPDYAIPVEIIAPIVGLDINDEAHQRALDASSWSRFA
;
A
#
# COMPACT_ATOMS: atom_id res chain seq x y z
N MET A 1 23.86 -18.20 41.63
CA MET A 1 24.41 -19.27 40.77
C MET A 1 23.51 -19.70 39.59
N SER A 2 22.42 -18.98 39.25
CA SER A 2 21.49 -19.37 38.16
C SER A 2 21.87 -18.85 36.76
N VAL A 3 22.72 -17.82 36.64
CA VAL A 3 22.99 -17.12 35.35
C VAL A 3 23.95 -17.90 34.42
N ARG A 4 24.74 -18.85 34.92
CA ARG A 4 25.70 -19.60 34.09
C ARG A 4 25.07 -20.72 33.23
N ARG A 5 23.85 -21.18 33.54
CA ARG A 5 23.15 -22.22 32.74
C ARG A 5 22.47 -21.65 31.48
N SER A 6 21.96 -20.43 31.53
CA SER A 6 21.32 -19.77 30.37
C SER A 6 22.30 -19.48 29.23
N ARG A 7 23.54 -19.06 29.54
CA ARG A 7 24.57 -18.79 28.52
C ARG A 7 25.01 -20.03 27.73
N ARG A 8 25.05 -21.22 28.36
CA ARG A 8 25.46 -22.46 27.66
C ARG A 8 24.40 -22.97 26.67
N LEU A 9 23.12 -22.69 26.91
CA LEU A 9 22.04 -23.11 26.01
C LEU A 9 21.93 -22.23 24.77
N ALA A 10 22.21 -20.92 24.90
CA ALA A 10 22.24 -19.99 23.76
C ALA A 10 23.43 -20.25 22.81
N ASP A 11 24.61 -20.57 23.34
CA ASP A 11 25.80 -20.88 22.53
C ASP A 11 25.68 -22.23 21.80
N ALA A 12 25.01 -23.22 22.40
CA ALA A 12 24.79 -24.53 21.78
C ALA A 12 23.80 -24.47 20.61
N SER A 13 22.73 -23.68 20.74
CA SER A 13 21.75 -23.43 19.67
C SER A 13 22.40 -22.73 18.46
N TRP A 14 23.26 -21.73 18.72
CA TRP A 14 23.96 -21.00 17.66
C TRP A 14 24.99 -21.84 16.90
N ARG A 15 25.72 -22.72 17.59
CA ARG A 15 26.66 -23.64 16.91
C ARG A 15 25.93 -24.65 16.02
N SER A 16 24.74 -25.10 16.45
CA SER A 16 23.89 -25.98 15.65
C SER A 16 23.33 -25.28 14.41
N LEU A 17 22.89 -24.02 14.55
CA LEU A 17 22.39 -23.21 13.45
C LEU A 17 23.51 -22.89 12.43
N MET A 18 24.72 -22.58 12.89
CA MET A 18 25.87 -22.33 12.01
C MET A 18 26.35 -23.61 11.29
N ALA A 19 26.28 -24.77 11.94
CA ALA A 19 26.59 -26.07 11.32
C ALA A 19 25.51 -26.53 10.33
N PHE A 20 24.27 -26.02 10.46
CA PHE A 20 23.18 -26.25 9.52
C PHE A 20 23.31 -25.33 8.30
N VAL A 21 23.57 -24.04 8.50
CA VAL A 21 23.79 -23.08 7.41
C VAL A 21 25.07 -23.39 6.63
N GLY A 22 26.13 -23.85 7.29
CA GLY A 22 27.35 -24.31 6.62
C GLY A 22 27.13 -25.52 5.69
N ARG A 23 26.18 -26.40 6.03
CA ARG A 23 25.82 -27.57 5.20
C ARG A 23 24.95 -27.24 3.99
N ILE A 24 24.17 -26.15 4.05
CA ILE A 24 23.37 -25.68 2.90
C ILE A 24 24.27 -25.03 1.85
N VAL A 25 25.35 -24.37 2.26
CA VAL A 25 26.26 -23.65 1.34
C VAL A 25 27.21 -24.57 0.57
N GLU A 26 27.38 -25.83 0.97
CA GLU A 26 28.26 -26.78 0.26
C GLU A 26 27.59 -27.49 -0.94
N HIS A 27 26.28 -27.31 -1.16
CA HIS A 27 25.54 -28.10 -2.14
C HIS A 27 25.14 -27.39 -3.45
N ASP A 28 25.45 -26.09 -3.62
CA ASP A 28 25.15 -25.36 -4.87
C ASP A 28 26.38 -24.63 -5.44
N ALA A 29 26.74 -24.99 -6.67
CA ALA A 29 27.91 -24.49 -7.40
C ALA A 29 27.69 -23.11 -8.08
N THR A 30 26.88 -22.23 -7.49
CA THR A 30 26.60 -20.86 -7.99
C THR A 30 26.78 -19.83 -6.87
N GLY A 31 28.01 -19.76 -6.34
CA GLY A 31 28.31 -19.23 -5.01
C GLY A 31 28.83 -17.79 -4.89
N ASP A 32 28.31 -16.82 -5.64
CA ASP A 32 28.75 -15.40 -5.49
C ASP A 32 27.66 -14.42 -5.02
N VAL A 33 26.40 -14.59 -5.41
CA VAL A 33 25.34 -13.62 -5.06
C VAL A 33 24.84 -13.80 -3.63
N GLU A 34 24.73 -15.03 -3.14
CA GLU A 34 24.29 -15.29 -1.76
C GLU A 34 25.35 -14.95 -0.71
N LYS A 35 26.64 -15.11 -1.04
CA LYS A 35 27.75 -14.68 -0.17
C LYS A 35 27.70 -13.18 0.09
N LEU A 36 27.35 -12.37 -0.91
CA LEU A 36 27.20 -10.91 -0.78
C LEU A 36 25.98 -10.53 0.07
N LYS A 37 24.84 -11.21 -0.11
CA LYS A 37 23.63 -11.00 0.71
C LYS A 37 23.86 -11.36 2.18
N LEU A 38 24.52 -12.48 2.46
CA LEU A 38 24.85 -12.89 3.83
C LEU A 38 25.90 -11.97 4.48
N ARG A 39 26.87 -11.45 3.71
CA ARG A 39 27.81 -10.43 4.21
C ARG A 39 27.12 -9.11 4.56
N ALA A 40 26.14 -8.68 3.76
CA ALA A 40 25.35 -7.48 4.04
C ALA A 40 24.50 -7.62 5.32
N ILE A 41 23.91 -8.80 5.54
CA ILE A 41 23.16 -9.13 6.77
C ILE A 41 24.11 -9.22 7.98
N PHE A 42 25.32 -9.78 7.80
CA PHE A 42 26.31 -9.88 8.88
C PHE A 42 26.91 -8.51 9.27
N CYS A 43 27.11 -7.60 8.31
CA CYS A 43 27.61 -6.24 8.55
C CYS A 43 26.58 -5.34 9.25
N THR A 44 25.29 -5.49 8.93
CA THR A 44 24.20 -4.79 9.62
C THR A 44 23.97 -5.35 11.02
N TRP A 45 24.12 -6.67 11.21
CA TRP A 45 23.94 -7.28 12.53
C TRP A 45 25.13 -7.02 13.48
N ARG A 46 26.37 -6.89 12.99
CA ARG A 46 27.54 -6.56 13.82
C ARG A 46 27.51 -5.15 14.40
N HIS A 47 26.85 -4.19 13.73
CA HIS A 47 26.65 -2.83 14.27
C HIS A 47 25.62 -2.78 15.40
N ASN A 48 24.68 -3.73 15.47
CA ASN A 48 23.64 -3.78 16.51
C ASN A 48 24.05 -4.50 17.80
N ARG A 49 25.27 -5.05 17.88
CA ARG A 49 25.72 -5.87 19.02
C ARG A 49 26.52 -5.13 20.10
N GLY A 50 26.64 -3.80 19.97
CA GLY A 50 27.39 -2.95 20.92
C GLY A 50 26.66 -2.63 22.24
N ASP A 51 25.38 -2.92 22.38
CA ASP A 51 24.54 -2.35 23.45
C ASP A 51 24.16 -3.33 24.59
N ALA A 52 24.98 -4.36 24.82
CA ALA A 52 24.73 -5.37 25.86
C ALA A 52 25.80 -5.40 26.96
N ASP A 53 26.35 -4.24 27.34
CA ASP A 53 26.99 -4.07 28.65
C ASP A 53 27.08 -2.59 29.03
N MET A 54 26.27 -2.13 30.00
CA MET A 54 26.56 -1.02 30.94
C MET A 54 25.33 -0.71 31.81
N THR A 55 25.13 -1.51 32.84
CA THR A 55 24.26 -1.16 33.97
C THR A 55 25.08 -0.44 35.06
N THR A 56 25.63 0.74 34.77
CA THR A 56 26.25 1.62 35.79
C THR A 56 26.41 3.07 35.29
N SER A 57 25.28 3.80 35.19
CA SER A 57 25.11 5.28 35.34
C SER A 57 23.82 5.82 34.67
N LYS A 58 22.79 4.97 34.58
CA LYS A 58 21.63 5.05 33.65
C LYS A 58 20.57 6.15 33.94
N GLY A 59 20.95 7.28 34.52
CA GLY A 59 20.00 8.27 35.06
C GLY A 59 19.89 9.62 34.35
N ARG A 60 20.74 9.95 33.37
CA ARG A 60 20.75 11.30 32.76
C ARG A 60 21.06 11.35 31.27
N GLU A 61 21.04 10.22 30.58
CA GLU A 61 21.24 10.22 29.13
C GLU A 61 19.95 10.62 28.43
N VAL A 62 20.04 11.58 27.52
CA VAL A 62 18.90 11.96 26.67
C VAL A 62 18.75 10.94 25.56
N ASN A 63 17.52 10.51 25.32
CA ASN A 63 17.22 9.62 24.21
C ASN A 63 17.14 10.44 22.90
N PRO A 64 17.99 10.15 21.90
CA PRO A 64 17.98 10.89 20.63
C PRO A 64 16.65 10.81 19.89
N GLU A 65 15.96 9.67 19.97
CA GLU A 65 14.68 9.46 19.31
C GLU A 65 13.57 10.30 19.96
N ALA A 66 13.64 10.52 21.28
CA ALA A 66 12.68 11.36 21.99
C ALA A 66 12.81 12.84 21.60
N VAL A 67 14.04 13.35 21.52
CA VAL A 67 14.30 14.74 21.10
C VAL A 67 13.76 14.97 19.69
N ARG A 68 14.08 14.05 18.77
CA ARG A 68 13.59 14.11 17.39
C ARG A 68 12.06 14.04 17.32
N TYR A 69 11.46 13.11 18.06
CA TYR A 69 10.02 12.92 18.14
C TYR A 69 9.29 14.20 18.57
N TYR A 70 9.68 14.81 19.70
CA TYR A 70 9.02 16.02 20.18
C TYR A 70 9.28 17.24 19.30
N ARG A 71 10.44 17.30 18.62
CA ARG A 71 10.70 18.34 17.62
C ARG A 71 9.75 18.23 16.44
N GLU A 72 9.62 17.04 15.87
CA GLU A 72 8.72 16.76 14.74
C GLU A 72 7.26 16.97 15.12
N LYS A 73 6.87 16.61 16.36
CA LYS A 73 5.53 16.88 16.92
C LYS A 73 5.15 18.36 16.91
N LEU A 74 6.12 19.25 17.09
CA LEU A 74 5.92 20.69 17.09
C LEU A 74 6.14 21.33 15.70
N GLY A 75 6.42 20.52 14.67
CA GLY A 75 6.66 21.01 13.31
C GLY A 75 7.94 21.84 13.16
N MET A 76 8.93 21.65 14.04
CA MET A 76 10.17 22.44 14.07
C MET A 76 11.30 21.80 13.28
N THR A 77 12.11 22.62 12.60
CA THR A 77 13.40 22.18 12.06
C THR A 77 14.46 22.12 13.17
N GLN A 78 15.62 21.51 12.88
CA GLN A 78 16.75 21.53 13.82
C GLN A 78 17.28 22.95 14.08
N GLU A 79 17.13 23.86 13.12
CA GLU A 79 17.51 25.27 13.26
C GLU A 79 16.53 26.00 14.18
N ASP A 80 15.23 25.81 14.01
CA ASP A 80 14.22 26.42 14.87
C ASP A 80 14.36 25.95 16.33
N LEU A 81 14.64 24.66 16.53
CA LEU A 81 14.87 24.13 17.87
C LEU A 81 16.15 24.71 18.50
N ALA A 82 17.20 24.90 17.70
CA ALA A 82 18.44 25.51 18.15
C ALA A 82 18.23 26.97 18.60
N GLU A 83 17.50 27.74 17.79
CA GLU A 83 17.14 29.13 18.12
C GLU A 83 16.27 29.20 19.39
N LYS A 84 15.20 28.41 19.44
CA LYS A 84 14.25 28.40 20.56
C LYS A 84 14.87 27.93 21.88
N SER A 85 15.76 26.94 21.82
CA SER A 85 16.50 26.45 23.01
C SER A 85 17.76 27.27 23.32
N LYS A 86 18.16 28.23 22.47
CA LYS A 86 19.44 28.96 22.58
C LYS A 86 20.63 28.00 22.70
N LEU A 87 20.60 26.92 21.92
CA LEU A 87 21.67 25.94 21.77
C LEU A 87 22.21 26.00 20.33
N GLY A 88 23.46 25.61 20.12
CA GLY A 88 23.99 25.55 18.75
C GLY A 88 23.34 24.42 17.94
N ARG A 89 23.12 24.63 16.64
CA ARG A 89 22.59 23.59 15.72
C ARG A 89 23.38 22.28 15.78
N LYS A 90 24.72 22.35 15.85
CA LYS A 90 25.59 21.17 16.01
C LYS A 90 25.30 20.41 17.32
N THR A 91 24.91 21.12 18.37
CA THR A 91 24.52 20.52 19.65
C THR A 91 23.20 19.78 19.53
N ILE A 92 22.20 20.36 18.86
CA ILE A 92 20.92 19.68 18.56
C ILE A 92 21.14 18.44 17.70
N GLN A 93 21.91 18.57 16.61
CA GLN A 93 22.26 17.45 15.75
C GLN A 93 22.94 16.32 16.53
N ARG A 94 23.83 16.66 17.49
CA ARG A 94 24.47 15.69 18.37
C ARG A 94 23.47 15.00 19.28
N TYR A 95 22.54 15.74 19.89
CA TYR A 95 21.48 15.16 20.71
C TYR A 95 20.51 14.27 19.94
N GLU A 96 20.32 14.48 18.63
CA GLU A 96 19.49 13.62 17.76
C GLU A 96 20.26 12.44 17.13
N SER A 97 21.59 12.38 17.27
CA SER A 97 22.41 11.34 16.65
C SER A 97 22.53 10.11 17.53
N LYS A 98 22.23 8.91 16.98
CA LYS A 98 22.25 7.64 17.71
C LYS A 98 23.63 7.21 18.24
N GLY A 99 24.72 7.76 17.70
CA GLY A 99 26.10 7.36 18.02
C GLY A 99 26.69 7.99 19.29
N ASP A 100 26.17 9.14 19.74
CA ASP A 100 26.73 9.91 20.86
C ASP A 100 25.67 10.12 21.94
N ARG A 101 25.34 9.07 22.71
CA ARG A 101 24.53 9.20 23.92
C ARG A 101 25.31 10.05 24.93
N GLN A 102 25.01 11.34 24.96
CA GLN A 102 25.66 12.32 25.83
C GLN A 102 24.71 12.68 26.97
N THR A 103 25.30 12.93 28.15
CA THR A 103 24.61 13.53 29.29
C THR A 103 24.66 15.05 29.13
N PRO A 104 23.56 15.73 28.77
CA PRO A 104 23.57 17.18 28.69
C PRO A 104 23.83 17.77 30.08
N ASN A 105 24.48 18.93 30.13
CA ASN A 105 24.48 19.73 31.35
C ASN A 105 23.01 20.07 31.72
N ALA A 106 22.70 20.14 33.02
CA ALA A 106 21.38 20.46 33.54
C ALA A 106 20.80 21.75 32.90
N THR A 107 21.64 22.75 32.66
CA THR A 107 21.25 23.99 31.97
C THR A 107 20.81 23.74 30.52
N SER A 108 21.53 22.91 29.77
CA SER A 108 21.16 22.56 28.38
C SER A 108 19.90 21.72 28.34
N LEU A 109 19.74 20.80 29.30
CA LEU A 109 18.54 19.98 29.42
C LEU A 109 17.30 20.84 29.70
N ASN A 110 17.39 21.80 30.63
CA ASN A 110 16.28 22.72 30.95
C ASN A 110 15.85 23.55 29.73
N LYS A 111 16.82 24.09 29.00
CA LYS A 111 16.56 24.84 27.75
C LYS A 111 15.86 24.00 26.70
N LEU A 112 16.26 22.73 26.57
CA LEU A 112 15.69 21.80 25.60
C LEU A 112 14.27 21.39 25.99
N THR A 113 14.01 21.10 27.27
CA THR A 113 12.66 20.84 27.78
C THR A 113 11.72 22.02 27.66
N GLU A 114 12.22 23.24 27.88
CA GLU A 114 11.44 24.48 27.75
C GLU A 114 11.06 24.74 26.29
N ALA A 115 12.01 24.57 25.36
CA ALA A 115 11.76 24.74 23.93
C ALA A 115 10.75 23.72 23.38
N LEU A 116 10.86 22.46 23.83
CA LEU A 116 10.00 21.34 23.43
C LEU A 116 8.71 21.21 24.25
N GLN A 117 8.53 22.00 25.31
CA GLN A 117 7.35 21.97 26.20
C GLN A 117 7.08 20.57 26.81
N VAL A 118 8.14 19.85 27.18
CA VAL A 118 8.07 18.49 27.75
C VAL A 118 8.82 18.38 29.06
N ARG A 119 8.54 17.34 29.86
CA ARG A 119 9.30 17.09 31.09
C ARG A 119 10.62 16.43 30.77
N GLN A 120 11.61 16.60 31.65
CA GLN A 120 12.92 15.97 31.48
C GLN A 120 12.82 14.44 31.37
N GLU A 121 11.90 13.84 32.12
CA GLU A 121 11.65 12.39 32.14
C GLU A 121 11.21 11.85 30.78
N ASP A 122 10.48 12.66 30.00
CA ASP A 122 9.96 12.29 28.70
C ASP A 122 11.08 12.23 27.65
N LEU A 123 12.10 13.09 27.79
CA LEU A 123 13.28 13.08 26.92
C LEU A 123 14.25 11.93 27.21
N MET A 124 14.17 11.33 28.40
CA MET A 124 15.02 10.21 28.79
C MET A 124 14.45 8.85 28.37
N LYS A 125 13.15 8.78 28.09
CA LYS A 125 12.49 7.55 27.64
C LYS A 125 12.36 7.55 26.13
N PRO A 126 12.54 6.40 25.45
CA PRO A 126 12.13 6.30 24.05
C PRO A 126 10.63 6.61 23.94
N PRO A 127 10.20 7.35 22.91
CA PRO A 127 8.78 7.57 22.67
C PRO A 127 8.08 6.22 22.47
N SER A 128 6.84 6.10 22.92
CA SER A 128 6.06 4.86 22.73
C SER A 128 5.94 4.56 21.23
N THR A 129 5.89 3.28 20.87
CA THR A 129 5.59 2.88 19.48
C THR A 129 4.24 3.47 19.04
N GLU A 130 3.27 3.62 19.94
CA GLU A 130 1.98 4.29 19.65
C GLU A 130 2.13 5.79 19.40
N ASP A 131 3.03 6.45 20.12
CA ASP A 131 3.29 7.87 19.99
C ASP A 131 3.90 8.19 18.62
N ILE A 132 4.92 7.42 18.22
CA ILE A 132 5.55 7.53 16.88
C ILE A 132 4.50 7.31 15.78
N LYS A 133 3.62 6.31 15.94
CA LYS A 133 2.55 6.03 14.97
C LYS A 133 1.59 7.21 14.79
N ARG A 134 1.19 7.86 15.89
CA ARG A 134 0.33 9.04 15.88
C ARG A 134 0.95 10.23 15.15
N LEU A 135 2.26 10.44 15.28
CA LEU A 135 2.94 11.53 14.55
C LEU A 135 3.04 11.30 13.05
N LEU A 136 3.26 10.05 12.64
CA LEU A 136 3.40 9.73 11.23
C LEU A 136 2.05 9.64 10.51
N ASN A 137 0.92 9.87 11.21
CA ASN A 137 -0.43 9.53 10.75
C ASN A 137 -0.51 8.11 10.16
N ARG A 138 0.38 7.21 10.59
CA ARG A 138 0.41 5.81 10.16
C ARG A 138 -0.62 5.08 11.01
N VAL A 139 -1.87 5.18 10.58
CA VAL A 139 -2.92 4.29 11.05
C VAL A 139 -2.59 2.92 10.47
N GLU A 140 -2.16 1.99 11.32
CA GLU A 140 -2.08 0.59 10.92
C GLU A 140 -3.50 0.15 10.56
N LEU A 141 -3.78 0.00 9.27
CA LEU A 141 -4.95 -0.71 8.81
C LEU A 141 -4.77 -2.17 9.23
N LYS A 142 -5.26 -2.49 10.42
CA LYS A 142 -5.47 -3.88 10.87
C LYS A 142 -6.73 -4.41 10.19
N THR A 143 -6.71 -4.43 8.87
CA THR A 143 -7.77 -5.03 8.08
C THR A 143 -7.25 -6.36 7.59
N ASP A 144 -7.97 -7.42 7.89
CA ASP A 144 -7.72 -8.70 7.26
C ASP A 144 -8.01 -8.55 5.78
N ILE A 145 -6.97 -8.67 4.95
CA ILE A 145 -7.13 -8.70 3.51
C ILE A 145 -7.73 -10.06 3.15
N ALA A 146 -8.80 -10.05 2.37
CA ALA A 146 -9.41 -11.28 1.89
C ALA A 146 -8.35 -12.15 1.19
N GLY A 147 -8.38 -13.46 1.43
CA GLY A 147 -7.43 -14.41 0.82
C GLY A 147 -7.22 -14.18 -0.68
N PRO A 148 -8.28 -14.00 -1.48
CA PRO A 148 -8.15 -13.72 -2.91
C PRO A 148 -7.39 -12.41 -3.19
N ALA A 149 -7.75 -11.30 -2.54
CA ALA A 149 -7.04 -10.03 -2.72
C ALA A 149 -5.54 -10.14 -2.39
N ARG A 150 -5.18 -10.93 -1.37
CA ARG A 150 -3.77 -11.20 -1.04
C ARG A 150 -3.05 -11.99 -2.14
N THR A 151 -3.70 -13.00 -2.71
CA THR A 151 -3.16 -13.73 -3.87
C THR A 151 -2.91 -12.79 -5.05
N ALA A 152 -3.86 -11.89 -5.35
CA ALA A 152 -3.69 -10.90 -6.41
C ALA A 152 -2.48 -9.98 -6.16
N LEU A 153 -2.31 -9.49 -4.92
CA LEU A 153 -1.13 -8.72 -4.52
C LEU A 153 0.18 -9.50 -4.67
N THR A 154 0.20 -10.77 -4.28
CA THR A 154 1.37 -11.65 -4.45
C THR A 154 1.72 -11.84 -5.93
N VAL A 155 0.72 -12.07 -6.79
CA VAL A 155 0.92 -12.18 -8.24
C VAL A 155 1.49 -10.89 -8.82
N MET A 156 0.95 -9.73 -8.44
CA MET A 156 1.48 -8.42 -8.85
C MET A 156 2.91 -8.18 -8.37
N GLN A 157 3.23 -8.59 -7.15
CA GLN A 157 4.59 -8.51 -6.62
C GLN A 157 5.57 -9.35 -7.42
N LEU A 158 5.21 -10.59 -7.75
CA LEU A 158 6.06 -11.47 -8.54
C LEU A 158 6.21 -10.98 -9.98
N HIS A 159 5.14 -10.45 -10.58
CA HIS A 159 5.14 -10.02 -11.96
C HIS A 159 5.90 -8.70 -12.18
N TYR A 160 5.67 -7.71 -11.32
CA TYR A 160 6.21 -6.35 -11.48
C TYR A 160 7.38 -6.03 -10.53
N GLY A 161 7.71 -6.92 -9.59
CA GLY A 161 8.77 -6.67 -8.59
C GLY A 161 8.42 -5.59 -7.57
N LEU A 162 7.13 -5.25 -7.42
CA LEU A 162 6.64 -4.26 -6.46
C LEU A 162 6.28 -4.91 -5.13
N LEU A 163 6.59 -4.27 -4.01
CA LEU A 163 6.18 -4.75 -2.70
C LEU A 163 4.67 -4.55 -2.48
N GLU A 164 4.02 -5.42 -1.70
CA GLU A 164 2.59 -5.30 -1.37
C GLU A 164 2.26 -3.92 -0.80
N GLU A 165 3.11 -3.37 0.07
CA GLU A 165 2.90 -2.03 0.66
C GLU A 165 2.92 -0.93 -0.41
N ALA A 166 3.81 -1.04 -1.40
CA ALA A 166 3.89 -0.07 -2.48
C ALA A 166 2.65 -0.13 -3.40
N ILE A 167 2.12 -1.34 -3.63
CA ILE A 167 0.88 -1.51 -4.39
C ILE A 167 -0.30 -0.88 -3.63
N LEU A 168 -0.40 -1.14 -2.33
CA LEU A 168 -1.46 -0.57 -1.47
C LEU A 168 -1.34 0.96 -1.36
N ASP A 169 -0.12 1.50 -1.28
CA ASP A 169 0.11 2.96 -1.28
C ASP A 169 -0.29 3.61 -2.60
N LEU A 170 -0.10 2.92 -3.74
CA LEU A 170 -0.46 3.41 -5.07
C LEU A 170 -1.92 3.18 -5.44
N ALA A 171 -2.59 2.20 -4.83
CA ALA A 171 -3.95 1.80 -5.21
C ALA A 171 -4.98 2.94 -5.18
N PRO A 172 -5.03 3.83 -4.16
CA PRO A 172 -5.98 4.96 -4.17
C PRO A 172 -5.74 5.93 -5.33
N LEU A 173 -4.48 6.18 -5.67
CA LEU A 173 -4.13 7.07 -6.79
C LEU A 173 -4.48 6.42 -8.14
N ALA A 174 -4.17 5.13 -8.30
CA ALA A 174 -4.52 4.38 -9.49
C ALA A 174 -6.05 4.32 -9.68
N PHE A 175 -6.79 4.05 -8.62
CA PHE A 175 -8.25 4.06 -8.62
C PHE A 175 -8.82 5.42 -9.02
N LEU A 176 -8.31 6.51 -8.43
CA LEU A 176 -8.71 7.88 -8.80
C LEU A 176 -8.51 8.14 -10.29
N ILE A 177 -7.34 7.80 -10.84
CA ILE A 177 -7.05 8.00 -12.27
C ILE A 177 -8.02 7.21 -13.15
N LEU A 178 -8.27 5.95 -12.81
CA LEU A 178 -9.19 5.08 -13.56
C LEU A 178 -10.63 5.59 -13.49
N ALA A 179 -11.09 5.99 -12.31
CA ALA A 179 -12.43 6.55 -12.10
C ALA A 179 -12.63 7.84 -12.92
N GLU A 180 -11.66 8.77 -12.89
CA GLU A 180 -11.75 10.00 -13.69
C GLU A 180 -11.80 9.73 -15.18
N LYS A 181 -11.00 8.78 -15.67
CA LYS A 181 -11.03 8.39 -17.09
C LYS A 181 -12.39 7.80 -17.48
N SER A 182 -12.95 6.93 -16.64
CA SER A 182 -14.27 6.35 -16.86
C SER A 182 -15.36 7.43 -16.91
N LEU A 183 -15.36 8.39 -15.97
CA LEU A 183 -16.31 9.50 -15.97
C LEU A 183 -16.16 10.41 -17.21
N GLN A 184 -14.93 10.66 -17.64
CA GLN A 184 -14.67 11.43 -18.86
C GLN A 184 -15.21 10.74 -20.11
N GLU A 185 -14.99 9.42 -20.22
CA GLU A 185 -15.49 8.63 -21.33
C GLU A 185 -17.03 8.60 -21.35
N ARG A 186 -17.66 8.33 -20.20
CA ARG A 186 -19.13 8.36 -20.06
C ARG A 186 -19.72 9.71 -20.42
N ASN A 187 -19.13 10.80 -19.92
CA ASN A 187 -19.56 12.15 -20.27
C ASN A 187 -19.40 12.43 -21.78
N ALA A 188 -18.32 11.96 -22.41
CA ALA A 188 -18.13 12.10 -23.86
C ALA A 188 -19.23 11.34 -24.64
N ALA A 189 -19.49 10.09 -24.28
CA ALA A 189 -20.54 9.26 -24.88
C ALA A 189 -21.93 9.88 -24.68
N LEU A 190 -22.26 10.38 -23.49
CA LEU A 190 -23.53 11.06 -23.22
C LEU A 190 -23.71 12.31 -24.09
N ASN A 191 -22.65 13.10 -24.28
CA ASN A 191 -22.71 14.30 -25.12
C ASN A 191 -22.88 13.95 -26.60
N GLU A 192 -22.25 12.87 -27.07
CA GLU A 192 -22.42 12.34 -28.44
C GLU A 192 -23.87 11.88 -28.66
N THR A 193 -24.38 10.99 -27.80
CA THR A 193 -25.77 10.50 -27.87
C THR A 193 -26.77 11.66 -27.83
N LYS A 194 -26.54 12.66 -26.96
CA LYS A 194 -27.39 13.86 -26.91
C LYS A 194 -27.39 14.64 -28.22
N GLN A 195 -26.23 14.83 -28.84
CA GLN A 195 -26.12 15.53 -30.13
C GLN A 195 -26.83 14.75 -31.25
N GLU A 196 -26.69 13.42 -31.27
CA GLU A 196 -27.38 12.56 -32.22
C GLU A 196 -28.90 12.64 -32.07
N ILE A 197 -29.41 12.57 -30.82
CA ILE A 197 -30.84 12.71 -30.53
C ILE A 197 -31.35 14.09 -30.96
N GLU A 198 -30.63 15.17 -30.65
CA GLU A 198 -30.99 16.53 -31.08
C GLU A 198 -31.03 16.65 -32.61
N ALA A 199 -30.04 16.09 -33.32
CA ALA A 199 -29.98 16.10 -34.78
C ALA A 199 -31.11 15.29 -35.43
N VAL A 200 -31.42 14.11 -34.90
CA VAL A 200 -32.55 13.27 -35.36
C VAL A 200 -33.87 13.98 -35.10
N THR A 201 -34.04 14.55 -33.91
CA THR A 201 -35.25 15.29 -33.52
C THR A 201 -35.49 16.47 -34.45
N GLU A 202 -34.46 17.26 -34.75
CA GLU A 202 -34.55 18.39 -35.68
C GLU A 202 -34.90 17.93 -37.10
N ASN A 203 -34.29 16.85 -37.59
CA ASN A 203 -34.62 16.27 -38.90
C ASN A 203 -36.09 15.81 -38.98
N VAL A 204 -36.56 15.12 -37.94
CA VAL A 204 -37.94 14.65 -37.84
C VAL A 204 -38.91 15.83 -37.78
N HIS A 205 -38.61 16.88 -37.01
CA HIS A 205 -39.42 18.09 -36.95
C HIS A 205 -39.54 18.81 -38.30
N GLN A 206 -38.45 18.83 -39.08
CA GLN A 206 -38.46 19.41 -40.43
C GLN A 206 -39.35 18.61 -41.40
N ARG A 207 -39.35 17.28 -41.30
CA ARG A 207 -40.14 16.39 -42.18
C ARG A 207 -41.58 16.21 -41.71
N HIS A 208 -41.82 16.22 -40.40
CA HIS A 208 -43.10 15.91 -39.75
C HIS A 208 -43.37 16.92 -38.61
N PRO A 209 -43.81 18.15 -38.92
CA PRO A 209 -43.99 19.21 -37.91
C PRO A 209 -44.98 18.90 -36.78
N TYR A 210 -45.88 17.93 -36.99
CA TYR A 210 -46.89 17.51 -36.01
C TYR A 210 -46.36 16.51 -34.97
N MET A 211 -45.13 15.98 -35.10
CA MET A 211 -44.52 15.02 -34.17
C MET A 211 -43.62 15.67 -33.11
N ARG A 212 -43.83 16.94 -32.76
CA ARG A 212 -42.92 17.68 -31.87
C ARG A 212 -42.79 17.11 -30.45
N ASP A 213 -43.76 16.31 -30.01
CA ASP A 213 -43.90 15.90 -28.62
C ASP A 213 -43.83 14.37 -28.39
N THR A 214 -43.41 13.58 -29.38
CA THR A 214 -43.44 12.10 -29.24
C THR A 214 -42.17 11.46 -28.66
N TYR A 215 -41.09 12.21 -28.46
CA TYR A 215 -39.77 11.67 -28.09
C TYR A 215 -39.34 11.98 -26.64
N PHE A 216 -40.28 12.10 -25.69
CA PHE A 216 -39.95 12.47 -24.30
C PHE A 216 -39.34 11.36 -23.45
N SER A 217 -39.44 10.08 -23.85
CA SER A 217 -38.97 8.95 -23.04
C SER A 217 -37.47 9.01 -22.69
N ASP A 218 -36.64 9.55 -23.58
CA ASP A 218 -35.17 9.46 -23.44
C ASP A 218 -34.57 10.64 -22.65
N LYS A 219 -35.35 11.71 -22.39
CA LYS A 219 -34.85 12.88 -21.65
C LYS A 219 -34.61 12.57 -20.18
N ASP A 220 -35.38 11.65 -19.61
CA ASP A 220 -35.29 11.27 -18.20
C ASP A 220 -34.00 10.48 -17.91
N TRP A 221 -33.59 9.60 -18.84
CA TRP A 221 -32.31 8.89 -18.74
C TRP A 221 -31.12 9.85 -18.86
N ILE A 222 -31.09 10.74 -19.87
CA ILE A 222 -29.98 11.70 -20.04
C ILE A 222 -29.83 12.60 -18.81
N ALA A 223 -30.95 13.07 -18.24
CA ALA A 223 -30.92 13.91 -17.05
C ALA A 223 -30.41 13.16 -15.82
N THR A 224 -30.77 11.88 -15.68
CA THR A 224 -30.34 11.03 -14.57
C THR A 224 -28.86 10.67 -14.68
N GLU A 225 -28.39 10.21 -15.84
CA GLU A 225 -26.96 9.96 -16.11
C GLU A 225 -26.15 11.24 -15.88
N ARG A 226 -26.65 12.40 -16.35
CA ARG A 226 -25.96 13.68 -16.13
C ARG A 226 -25.80 14.00 -14.65
N LYS A 227 -26.84 13.74 -13.86
CA LYS A 227 -26.80 13.93 -12.40
C LYS A 227 -25.77 12.97 -11.77
N SER A 228 -25.74 11.71 -12.18
CA SER A 228 -24.76 10.73 -11.69
C SER A 228 -23.31 11.15 -11.99
N LEU A 229 -23.06 11.69 -13.18
CA LEU A 229 -21.76 12.27 -13.55
C LEU A 229 -21.39 13.49 -12.70
N ASP A 230 -22.36 14.38 -12.43
CA ASP A 230 -22.16 15.55 -11.56
C ASP A 230 -21.89 15.14 -10.11
N ASP A 231 -22.55 14.07 -9.64
CA ASP A 231 -22.35 13.44 -8.32
C ASP A 231 -21.09 12.53 -8.26
N ARG A 232 -20.41 12.33 -9.39
CA ARG A 232 -19.19 11.50 -9.57
C ARG A 232 -19.39 10.04 -9.15
N GLU A 233 -20.55 9.47 -9.44
CA GLU A 233 -20.82 8.08 -9.12
C GLU A 233 -20.12 7.16 -10.12
N VAL A 234 -19.18 6.36 -9.62
CA VAL A 234 -18.39 5.44 -10.46
C VAL A 234 -19.19 4.19 -10.83
N TYR A 235 -19.97 3.66 -9.89
CA TYR A 235 -20.67 2.37 -10.00
C TYR A 235 -22.18 2.50 -10.20
N GLU A 236 -22.63 3.50 -10.96
CA GLU A 236 -24.06 3.85 -11.06
C GLU A 236 -25.00 2.64 -11.12
N GLN A 237 -26.03 2.69 -10.27
CA GLN A 237 -27.00 1.61 -10.08
C GLN A 237 -28.22 1.86 -10.97
N TYR A 238 -28.10 1.63 -12.27
CA TYR A 238 -29.29 1.47 -13.10
C TYR A 238 -29.86 0.07 -12.87
N ILE A 239 -30.84 -0.01 -11.97
CA ILE A 239 -31.71 -1.18 -11.86
C ILE A 239 -32.79 -0.99 -12.92
N ASP A 240 -32.51 -1.41 -14.15
CA ASP A 240 -33.62 -1.80 -15.03
C ASP A 240 -34.03 -3.22 -14.59
N ASP A 241 -35.32 -3.39 -14.29
CA ASP A 241 -35.85 -4.59 -13.63
C ASP A 241 -35.66 -5.88 -14.46
N GLU A 242 -35.22 -5.76 -15.72
CA GLU A 242 -35.18 -6.87 -16.67
C GLU A 242 -33.82 -7.14 -17.34
N GLN A 243 -32.77 -6.31 -17.16
CA GLN A 243 -31.46 -6.54 -17.79
C GLN A 243 -30.30 -6.32 -16.81
N ARG A 244 -29.50 -7.37 -16.62
CA ARG A 244 -28.25 -7.31 -15.84
C ARG A 244 -27.20 -6.57 -16.66
N GLU A 245 -27.26 -5.25 -16.68
CA GLU A 245 -26.17 -4.45 -17.23
C GLU A 245 -25.01 -4.43 -16.25
N MET A 246 -23.80 -4.62 -16.76
CA MET A 246 -22.58 -4.47 -15.98
C MET A 246 -22.44 -3.00 -15.56
N SER A 247 -21.77 -2.75 -14.44
CA SER A 247 -21.47 -1.38 -14.05
C SER A 247 -20.68 -0.66 -15.17
N PRO A 248 -21.00 0.60 -15.51
CA PRO A 248 -20.27 1.35 -16.54
C PRO A 248 -18.75 1.42 -16.29
N PHE A 249 -18.33 1.37 -15.02
CA PHE A 249 -16.91 1.32 -14.67
C PHE A 249 -16.27 -0.03 -15.02
N VAL A 250 -17.00 -1.14 -14.88
CA VAL A 250 -16.53 -2.48 -15.26
C VAL A 250 -16.38 -2.56 -16.77
N ASP A 251 -17.33 -2.05 -17.54
CA ASP A 251 -17.24 -1.98 -19.00
C ASP A 251 -16.03 -1.17 -19.45
N PHE A 252 -15.79 -0.03 -18.79
CA PHE A 252 -14.59 0.77 -19.00
C PHE A 252 -13.30 -0.01 -18.72
N LEU A 253 -13.24 -0.73 -17.59
CA LEU A 253 -12.07 -1.56 -17.26
C LEU A 253 -11.85 -2.66 -18.29
N GLU A 254 -12.92 -3.35 -18.72
CA GLU A 254 -12.83 -4.40 -19.73
C GLU A 254 -12.32 -3.84 -21.06
N LYS A 255 -12.81 -2.67 -21.47
CA LYS A 255 -12.37 -1.95 -22.67
C LYS A 255 -10.89 -1.57 -22.58
N GLU A 256 -10.42 -1.00 -21.47
CA GLU A 256 -9.02 -0.64 -21.27
C GLU A 256 -8.11 -1.90 -21.27
N LEU A 257 -8.54 -2.99 -20.64
CA LEU A 257 -7.82 -4.26 -20.66
C LEU A 257 -7.67 -4.81 -22.09
N LYS A 258 -8.76 -4.80 -22.87
CA LYS A 258 -8.76 -5.18 -24.29
C LYS A 258 -7.84 -4.28 -25.11
N ALA A 259 -7.86 -2.97 -24.87
CA ALA A 259 -7.02 -1.99 -25.57
C ALA A 259 -5.52 -2.20 -25.31
N LEU A 260 -5.15 -2.62 -24.09
CA LEU A 260 -3.77 -2.99 -23.74
C LEU A 260 -3.34 -4.32 -24.37
N GLY A 261 -4.23 -5.03 -25.06
CA GLY A 261 -3.98 -6.36 -25.60
C GLY A 261 -3.82 -7.42 -24.51
N LEU A 262 -4.17 -7.09 -23.26
CA LEU A 262 -4.16 -8.03 -22.16
C LEU A 262 -5.45 -8.85 -22.21
N PHE A 263 -5.37 -10.11 -21.77
CA PHE A 263 -6.55 -10.97 -21.57
C PHE A 263 -7.36 -11.27 -22.85
N GLN A 264 -6.80 -11.09 -24.06
CA GLN A 264 -7.52 -11.40 -25.32
C GLN A 264 -7.89 -12.88 -25.45
N LYS A 265 -7.03 -13.79 -24.97
CA LYS A 265 -7.28 -15.24 -25.02
C LYS A 265 -8.10 -15.73 -23.82
N HIS A 266 -7.94 -15.05 -22.68
CA HIS A 266 -8.54 -15.41 -21.40
C HIS A 266 -8.99 -14.11 -20.74
N PRO A 267 -10.24 -13.65 -20.97
CA PRO A 267 -10.74 -12.40 -20.41
C PRO A 267 -10.79 -12.48 -18.88
N ILE A 268 -10.60 -11.35 -18.20
CA ILE A 268 -10.95 -11.25 -16.78
C ILE A 268 -12.47 -11.34 -16.70
N GLU A 269 -12.97 -12.35 -16.01
CA GLU A 269 -14.40 -12.46 -15.72
C GLU A 269 -14.71 -11.53 -14.55
N PHE A 270 -15.54 -10.53 -14.82
CA PHE A 270 -16.13 -9.69 -13.79
C PHE A 270 -17.48 -10.27 -13.39
N PHE A 271 -17.70 -10.45 -12.08
CA PHE A 271 -19.01 -10.79 -11.53
C PHE A 271 -19.44 -9.61 -10.66
N SER A 272 -20.48 -8.89 -11.04
CA SER A 272 -21.00 -7.81 -10.19
C SER A 272 -22.12 -8.32 -9.29
N ASP A 273 -21.94 -8.18 -7.98
CA ASP A 273 -23.06 -7.78 -7.13
C ASP A 273 -23.14 -6.25 -7.18
N TYR A 274 -24.33 -5.71 -7.40
CA TYR A 274 -24.60 -4.30 -7.71
C TYR A 274 -24.27 -3.32 -6.56
N LYS A 275 -23.72 -3.83 -5.44
CA LYS A 275 -23.50 -3.09 -4.20
C LYS A 275 -22.04 -3.06 -3.74
N THR A 276 -21.15 -3.84 -4.34
CA THR A 276 -19.75 -3.97 -3.89
C THR A 276 -18.79 -3.76 -5.05
N ALA A 277 -17.48 -3.77 -4.74
CA ALA A 277 -16.47 -3.87 -5.79
C ALA A 277 -16.79 -5.09 -6.68
N PRO A 278 -16.54 -5.00 -7.99
CA PRO A 278 -16.78 -6.12 -8.88
C PRO A 278 -15.88 -7.28 -8.47
N ASP A 279 -16.45 -8.46 -8.33
CA ASP A 279 -15.65 -9.65 -8.18
C ASP A 279 -14.89 -9.87 -9.48
N TYR A 280 -13.61 -10.25 -9.42
CA TYR A 280 -12.84 -10.52 -10.62
C TYR A 280 -12.06 -11.82 -10.52
N ALA A 281 -11.64 -12.33 -11.67
CA ALA A 281 -10.86 -13.55 -11.77
C ALA A 281 -9.63 -13.35 -12.68
N ILE A 282 -8.40 -13.51 -12.16
CA ILE A 282 -7.14 -13.47 -12.93
C ILE A 282 -6.83 -14.84 -13.56
N PRO A 283 -6.94 -15.01 -14.88
CA PRO A 283 -6.86 -16.31 -15.54
C PRO A 283 -5.64 -17.15 -15.15
N VAL A 284 -5.84 -18.46 -15.06
CA VAL A 284 -4.81 -19.44 -14.68
C VAL A 284 -3.59 -19.33 -15.59
N GLU A 285 -3.81 -19.01 -16.86
CA GLU A 285 -2.76 -18.89 -17.87
C GLU A 285 -1.78 -17.75 -17.61
N ILE A 286 -2.17 -16.79 -16.79
CA ILE A 286 -1.32 -15.67 -16.36
C ILE A 286 -0.63 -16.00 -15.05
N ILE A 287 -1.35 -16.62 -14.12
CA ILE A 287 -0.79 -17.01 -12.81
C ILE A 287 0.26 -18.10 -12.98
N ALA A 288 -0.05 -19.16 -13.74
CA ALA A 288 0.78 -20.37 -13.80
C ALA A 288 2.25 -20.10 -14.20
N PRO A 289 2.56 -19.30 -15.24
CA PRO A 289 3.95 -18.97 -15.56
C PRO A 289 4.67 -18.19 -14.47
N ILE A 290 3.94 -17.35 -13.70
CA ILE A 290 4.50 -16.52 -12.62
C ILE A 290 4.89 -17.39 -11.43
N VAL A 291 4.10 -18.43 -11.11
CA VAL A 291 4.39 -19.36 -10.00
C VAL A 291 5.28 -20.54 -10.42
N GLY A 292 5.61 -20.65 -11.70
CA GLY A 292 6.40 -21.76 -12.24
C GLY A 292 5.61 -23.05 -12.42
N LEU A 293 4.30 -22.96 -12.61
CA LEU A 293 3.41 -24.09 -12.90
C LEU A 293 3.25 -24.25 -14.41
N ASP A 294 3.33 -25.48 -14.89
CA ASP A 294 3.02 -25.84 -16.28
C ASP A 294 1.52 -26.15 -16.41
N ILE A 295 0.82 -25.37 -17.24
CA ILE A 295 -0.62 -25.52 -17.49
C ILE A 295 -0.93 -26.86 -18.17
N ASN A 296 0.03 -27.51 -18.82
CA ASN A 296 -0.18 -28.80 -19.49
C ASN A 296 0.01 -30.00 -18.57
N ASP A 297 0.52 -29.80 -17.36
CA ASP A 297 0.70 -30.87 -16.37
C ASP A 297 -0.60 -31.06 -15.58
N GLU A 298 -1.20 -32.25 -15.64
CA GLU A 298 -2.42 -32.58 -14.90
C GLU A 298 -2.29 -32.37 -13.39
N ALA A 299 -1.10 -32.57 -12.80
CA ALA A 299 -0.89 -32.36 -11.37
C ALA A 299 -0.95 -30.86 -11.03
N HIS A 300 -0.36 -30.02 -11.89
CA HIS A 300 -0.45 -28.57 -11.76
C HIS A 300 -1.85 -28.06 -12.06
N GLN A 301 -2.55 -28.60 -13.06
CA GLN A 301 -3.95 -28.27 -13.30
C GLN A 301 -4.81 -28.61 -12.09
N ARG A 302 -4.66 -29.80 -11.47
CA ARG A 302 -5.41 -30.13 -10.25
C ARG A 302 -5.09 -29.21 -9.08
N ALA A 303 -3.83 -28.80 -8.93
CA ALA A 303 -3.44 -27.84 -7.90
C ALA A 303 -4.04 -26.45 -8.19
N LEU A 304 -4.02 -26.05 -9.46
CA LEU A 304 -4.64 -24.83 -9.95
C LEU A 304 -6.14 -24.89 -9.71
N ASP A 305 -6.87 -25.90 -10.20
CA ASP A 305 -8.30 -26.21 -10.00
C ASP A 305 -8.72 -26.24 -8.52
N ALA A 306 -7.88 -26.82 -7.65
CA ALA A 306 -8.11 -26.83 -6.21
C ALA A 306 -7.88 -25.47 -5.54
N SER A 307 -6.96 -24.67 -6.08
CA SER A 307 -6.78 -23.25 -5.72
C SER A 307 -7.75 -22.32 -6.46
N SER A 308 -8.46 -22.89 -7.44
CA SER A 308 -9.22 -22.19 -8.45
C SER A 308 -10.51 -21.72 -7.82
N TRP A 309 -10.48 -20.42 -7.55
CA TRP A 309 -11.59 -19.52 -7.81
C TRP A 309 -12.72 -19.52 -6.78
N SER A 310 -12.35 -19.33 -5.51
CA SER A 310 -13.14 -18.44 -4.68
C SER A 310 -13.19 -17.08 -5.39
N ARG A 311 -14.35 -16.75 -5.96
CA ARG A 311 -14.69 -15.41 -6.47
C ARG A 311 -14.04 -14.34 -5.59
N PHE A 312 -13.27 -13.43 -6.19
CA PHE A 312 -12.55 -12.39 -5.45
C PHE A 312 -13.55 -11.29 -5.13
N ALA A 313 -14.33 -11.41 -4.04
CA ALA A 313 -15.23 -10.35 -3.57
C ALA A 313 -14.52 -9.21 -2.82
#